data_AF-A0AAW8FY41-F1
#
_entry.id   AF-A0AAW8FY41-F1
#
_cell.length_a   1.000
_cell.length_b   1.000
_cell.length_c   1.000
_cell.angle_alpha   90.00
_cell.angle_beta   90.00
_cell.angle_gamma   90.00
#
_symmetry.space_group_name_H-M   'P 1'
#
loop_
_entity.id
_entity.type
_entity.pdbx_description
1 polymer ?
#
loop_
_entity_poly.entity_id
_entity_poly.type
_entity_poly.pdbx_seq_one_letter_code
_entity_poly.pdbx_strand_id
1 'polypeptide(L)'
;MDANSGSAYLFLYIYNKLIQCLTIQTVLMSLSELPFYPVEFYEVLKANDPDHYFKAVHVYKFNAGGTRYLATFEEYERHVYVLQFCLEESSETDDKFDRIANVGPAVAKKVLVTCASIGLSILRENPLASFFFTARPTADKLGKEGKGRNKRLSVYQYFAVFFFDSDHFTHSCSDQRGSYLILNKKYEQQEPDAKEKITDLLDTN
;
A
#
# COMPACT_ATOMS: atom_id res chain seq x y z
N MET A 1 -21.36 23.85 -17.17
CA MET A 1 -21.87 22.53 -17.63
C MET A 1 -20.99 21.50 -16.96
N ASP A 2 -21.49 20.95 -15.87
CA ASP A 2 -20.68 20.34 -14.82
C ASP A 2 -20.44 18.85 -15.09
N ALA A 3 -19.21 18.50 -15.48
CA ALA A 3 -18.74 17.12 -15.61
C ALA A 3 -18.36 16.47 -14.26
N ASN A 4 -18.55 17.17 -13.14
CA ASN A 4 -17.85 16.86 -11.89
C ASN A 4 -18.72 16.32 -10.74
N SER A 5 -19.98 15.95 -11.02
CA SER A 5 -20.86 15.29 -10.05
C SER A 5 -20.63 13.76 -9.97
N GLY A 6 -20.04 13.12 -10.98
CA GLY A 6 -19.90 11.64 -11.04
C GLY A 6 -18.82 11.02 -10.13
N SER A 7 -17.74 11.75 -9.84
CA SER A 7 -16.55 11.18 -9.15
C SER A 7 -16.82 10.81 -7.67
N ALA A 8 -17.53 11.65 -6.92
CA ALA A 8 -17.84 11.37 -5.51
C ALA A 8 -18.86 10.22 -5.35
N TYR A 9 -19.78 10.08 -6.31
CA TYR A 9 -20.76 9.00 -6.33
C TYR A 9 -20.13 7.66 -6.71
N LEU A 10 -19.12 7.65 -7.59
CA LEU A 10 -18.47 6.42 -8.03
C LEU A 10 -17.57 5.78 -6.95
N PHE A 11 -16.88 6.59 -6.13
CA PHE A 11 -16.11 6.08 -4.98
C PHE A 11 -17.01 5.56 -3.86
N LEU A 12 -18.13 6.23 -3.58
CA LEU A 12 -19.13 5.70 -2.65
C LEU A 12 -19.78 4.43 -3.19
N TYR A 13 -20.00 4.34 -4.50
CA TYR A 13 -20.56 3.18 -5.17
C TYR A 13 -19.59 1.99 -5.15
N ILE A 14 -18.30 2.20 -5.44
CA ILE A 14 -17.26 1.16 -5.36
C ILE A 14 -17.07 0.70 -3.91
N TYR A 15 -17.05 1.61 -2.94
CA TYR A 15 -16.96 1.27 -1.50
C TYR A 15 -18.19 0.46 -1.03
N ASN A 16 -19.41 0.92 -1.35
CA ASN A 16 -20.64 0.21 -0.99
C ASN A 16 -20.80 -1.12 -1.75
N LYS A 17 -20.34 -1.21 -3.01
CA LYS A 17 -20.31 -2.47 -3.77
C LYS A 17 -19.20 -3.41 -3.30
N LEU A 18 -18.04 -2.93 -2.86
CA LEU A 18 -16.98 -3.77 -2.27
C LEU A 18 -17.47 -4.39 -0.97
N ILE A 19 -18.13 -3.62 -0.11
CA ILE A 19 -18.72 -4.14 1.14
C ILE A 19 -19.88 -5.11 0.85
N GLN A 20 -20.76 -4.82 -0.12
CA GLN A 20 -21.85 -5.73 -0.50
C GLN A 20 -21.39 -6.98 -1.26
N CYS A 21 -20.31 -6.90 -2.05
CA CYS A 21 -19.79 -8.04 -2.81
C CYS A 21 -18.98 -8.99 -1.92
N LEU A 22 -18.41 -8.50 -0.82
CA LEU A 22 -17.69 -9.31 0.17
C LEU A 22 -18.61 -9.96 1.23
N THR A 23 -19.88 -9.56 1.30
CA THR A 23 -20.89 -10.26 2.13
C THR A 23 -21.45 -11.51 1.45
N ILE A 24 -21.16 -11.72 0.17
CA ILE A 24 -21.56 -12.90 -0.60
C ILE A 24 -20.35 -13.38 -1.41
N GLN A 25 -19.37 -14.00 -0.74
CA GLN A 25 -18.69 -15.22 -1.18
C GLN A 25 -17.58 -15.53 -0.16
N THR A 26 -17.92 -16.28 0.88
CA THR A 26 -16.91 -17.00 1.67
C THR A 26 -16.39 -18.12 0.78
N VAL A 27 -15.38 -17.84 -0.03
CA VAL A 27 -14.61 -18.88 -0.72
C VAL A 27 -13.19 -18.74 -0.25
N LEU A 28 -12.72 -19.83 0.37
CA LEU A 28 -11.36 -20.13 0.72
C LEU A 28 -10.52 -20.10 -0.57
N MET A 29 -10.15 -18.91 -1.05
CA MET A 29 -9.16 -18.78 -2.11
C MET A 29 -7.79 -19.04 -1.48
N SER A 30 -7.15 -20.13 -1.90
CA SER A 30 -5.73 -20.32 -1.67
C SER A 30 -4.97 -19.09 -2.18
N LEU A 31 -4.02 -18.57 -1.39
CA LEU A 31 -3.12 -17.48 -1.77
C LEU A 31 -2.41 -17.75 -3.12
N SER A 32 -2.29 -19.02 -3.54
CA SER A 32 -1.69 -19.44 -4.82
C SER A 32 -2.54 -19.15 -6.07
N GLU A 33 -3.82 -18.80 -5.93
CA GLU A 33 -4.75 -18.63 -7.06
C GLU A 33 -5.16 -17.19 -7.33
N LEU A 34 -4.65 -16.22 -6.56
CA LEU A 34 -5.00 -14.82 -6.77
C LEU A 34 -4.30 -14.27 -8.00
N PRO A 35 -5.04 -13.87 -9.06
CA PRO A 35 -4.40 -13.40 -10.28
C PRO A 35 -3.79 -12.03 -10.00
N PHE A 36 -2.46 -11.92 -9.93
CA PHE A 36 -1.75 -10.64 -9.99
C PHE A 36 -1.35 -10.32 -11.45
N TYR A 37 -0.92 -9.10 -11.72
CA TYR A 37 -0.32 -8.75 -13.01
C TYR A 37 1.16 -9.19 -13.03
N PRO A 38 1.68 -9.68 -14.16
CA PRO A 38 3.11 -9.90 -14.31
C PRO A 38 3.90 -8.63 -13.93
N VAL A 39 4.91 -8.81 -13.08
CA VAL A 39 5.72 -7.72 -12.54
C VAL A 39 7.10 -7.79 -13.15
N GLU A 40 7.57 -6.64 -13.62
CA GLU A 40 8.94 -6.42 -14.07
C GLU A 40 9.68 -5.65 -12.98
N PHE A 41 10.76 -6.22 -12.46
CA PHE A 41 11.69 -5.48 -11.62
C PHE A 41 12.46 -4.48 -12.50
N TYR A 42 12.45 -3.20 -12.13
CA TYR A 42 13.04 -2.14 -12.93
C TYR A 42 14.44 -1.77 -12.41
N GLU A 43 14.56 -1.31 -11.17
CA GLU A 43 15.84 -0.90 -10.60
C GLU A 43 15.82 -0.80 -9.06
N VAL A 44 17.02 -0.78 -8.45
CA VAL A 44 17.23 -0.36 -7.05
C VAL A 44 17.96 0.98 -7.05
N LEU A 45 17.32 2.03 -6.57
CA LEU A 45 17.92 3.35 -6.36
C LEU A 45 18.48 3.42 -4.94
N LYS A 46 19.78 3.20 -4.76
CA LYS A 46 20.41 3.22 -3.42
C LYS A 46 20.62 4.64 -2.91
N ALA A 47 20.53 4.82 -1.59
CA ALA A 47 20.93 6.04 -0.92
C ALA A 47 22.42 6.33 -1.19
N ASN A 48 22.74 7.60 -1.38
CA ASN A 48 24.14 8.04 -1.53
C ASN A 48 24.88 8.06 -0.19
N ASP A 49 24.14 8.11 0.91
CA ASP A 49 24.67 8.14 2.28
C ASP A 49 24.34 6.83 3.01
N PRO A 50 25.34 5.99 3.33
CA PRO A 50 25.13 4.71 4.02
C PRO A 50 24.65 4.87 5.47
N ASP A 51 24.88 6.02 6.11
CA ASP A 51 24.50 6.28 7.51
C ASP A 51 23.06 6.84 7.63
N HIS A 52 22.39 7.07 6.50
CA HIS A 52 20.99 7.48 6.50
C HIS A 52 20.07 6.29 6.79
N TYR A 53 19.00 6.53 7.54
CA TYR A 53 17.93 5.56 7.79
C TYR A 53 17.29 5.01 6.50
N PHE A 54 17.32 5.78 5.41
CA PHE A 54 16.83 5.38 4.10
C PHE A 54 17.96 4.67 3.36
N LYS A 55 17.71 3.47 2.84
CA LYS A 55 18.72 2.63 2.19
C LYS A 55 18.55 2.57 0.69
N ALA A 56 17.33 2.37 0.19
CA ALA A 56 17.08 2.25 -1.24
C ALA A 56 15.60 2.41 -1.61
N VAL A 57 15.32 2.66 -2.90
CA VAL A 57 14.00 2.43 -3.51
C VAL A 57 14.07 1.25 -4.44
N HIS A 58 13.24 0.24 -4.21
CA HIS A 58 13.03 -0.88 -5.14
C HIS A 58 11.85 -0.56 -6.06
N VAL A 59 12.11 -0.42 -7.37
CA VAL A 59 11.12 0.01 -8.35
C VAL A 59 10.62 -1.18 -9.16
N TYR A 60 9.31 -1.34 -9.23
CA TYR A 60 8.63 -2.39 -9.99
C TYR A 60 7.61 -1.78 -10.94
N LYS A 61 7.46 -2.38 -12.11
CA LYS A 61 6.50 -1.98 -13.13
C LYS A 61 5.56 -3.13 -13.46
N PHE A 62 4.29 -2.82 -13.70
CA PHE A 62 3.33 -3.80 -14.20
C PHE A 62 2.24 -3.14 -15.03
N ASN A 63 1.67 -3.92 -15.96
CA ASN A 63 0.60 -3.46 -16.84
C ASN A 63 -0.75 -4.04 -16.41
N ALA A 64 -1.67 -3.16 -16.05
CA ALA A 64 -3.04 -3.48 -15.68
C ALA A 64 -4.00 -3.14 -16.83
N GLY A 65 -4.06 -4.00 -17.85
CA GLY A 65 -5.04 -3.88 -18.94
C GLY A 65 -4.86 -2.63 -19.81
N GLY A 66 -3.62 -2.29 -20.14
CA GLY A 66 -3.24 -1.11 -20.92
C GLY A 66 -2.72 0.05 -20.06
N THR A 67 -3.06 0.09 -18.78
CA THR A 67 -2.58 1.10 -17.83
C THR A 67 -1.31 0.62 -17.15
N ARG A 68 -0.23 1.39 -17.23
CA ARG A 68 1.03 1.06 -16.57
C ARG A 68 1.10 1.66 -15.17
N TYR A 69 1.51 0.84 -14.23
CA TYR A 69 1.70 1.20 -12.84
C TYR A 69 3.18 1.08 -12.46
N LEU A 70 3.59 1.96 -11.56
CA LEU A 70 4.87 1.92 -10.88
C LEU A 70 4.59 1.67 -9.40
N ALA A 71 5.19 0.62 -8.85
CA ALA A 71 5.17 0.32 -7.42
C ALA A 71 6.59 0.44 -6.87
N THR A 72 6.74 1.19 -5.78
CA THR A 72 8.00 1.40 -5.10
C THR A 72 7.93 0.85 -3.69
N PHE A 73 9.03 0.23 -3.28
CA PHE A 73 9.28 -0.13 -1.90
C PHE A 73 10.51 0.64 -1.44
N GLU A 74 10.29 1.67 -0.63
CA GLU A 74 11.37 2.41 0.02
C GLU A 74 11.87 1.56 1.19
N GLU A 75 13.09 1.07 1.09
CA GLU A 75 13.78 0.32 2.11
C GLU A 75 14.44 1.27 3.10
N TYR A 76 14.10 1.07 4.36
CA TYR A 76 14.71 1.73 5.49
C TYR A 76 15.49 0.72 6.34
N GLU A 77 16.28 1.23 7.27
CA GLU A 77 16.84 0.43 8.35
C GLU A 77 15.78 -0.40 9.07
N ARG A 78 16.23 -1.40 9.83
CA ARG A 78 15.33 -2.24 10.65
C ARG A 78 14.37 -3.09 9.80
N HIS A 79 14.76 -3.42 8.57
CA HIS A 79 14.01 -4.27 7.64
C HIS A 79 12.61 -3.73 7.32
N VAL A 80 12.45 -2.40 7.26
CA VAL A 80 11.17 -1.77 6.96
C VAL A 80 11.09 -1.37 5.50
N TYR A 81 9.98 -1.71 4.86
CA TYR A 81 9.70 -1.33 3.48
C TYR A 81 8.39 -0.53 3.42
N VAL A 82 8.46 0.70 2.89
CA VAL A 82 7.29 1.54 2.67
C VAL A 82 6.81 1.35 1.24
N LEU A 83 5.59 0.82 1.07
CA LEU A 83 4.98 0.67 -0.25
C LEU A 83 4.30 1.97 -0.67
N GLN A 84 4.64 2.42 -1.88
CA GLN A 84 3.91 3.43 -2.62
C GLN A 84 3.65 2.93 -4.05
N PHE A 85 2.57 3.37 -4.69
CA PHE A 85 2.33 3.04 -6.10
C PHE A 85 1.52 4.13 -6.79
N CYS A 86 1.79 4.33 -8.08
CA CYS A 86 1.14 5.33 -8.91
C CYS A 86 1.02 4.87 -10.37
N LEU A 87 0.39 5.69 -11.20
CA LEU A 87 0.41 5.50 -12.65
C LEU A 87 1.75 5.97 -13.22
N GLU A 88 2.32 5.22 -14.17
CA GLU A 88 3.60 5.59 -14.79
C GLU A 88 3.51 6.98 -15.48
N GLU A 89 2.38 7.31 -16.10
CA GLU A 89 2.16 8.63 -16.72
C GLU A 89 2.19 9.80 -15.73
N SER A 90 2.05 9.51 -14.44
CA SER A 90 2.09 10.50 -13.36
C SER A 90 3.39 10.46 -12.56
N SER A 91 4.39 9.64 -12.95
CA SER A 91 5.60 9.44 -12.13
C SER A 91 6.39 10.72 -11.85
N GLU A 92 6.25 11.72 -12.71
CA GLU A 92 6.95 13.00 -12.64
C GLU A 92 6.19 14.09 -11.87
N THR A 93 4.99 13.80 -11.35
CA THR A 93 4.21 14.81 -10.61
C THR A 93 4.40 14.67 -9.10
N ASP A 94 4.42 15.81 -8.39
CA ASP A 94 4.61 15.85 -6.94
C ASP A 94 3.50 15.11 -6.18
N ASP A 95 2.30 15.05 -6.76
CA ASP A 95 1.10 14.41 -6.22
C ASP A 95 0.88 12.96 -6.72
N LYS A 96 1.89 12.34 -7.36
CA LYS A 96 1.73 11.05 -8.07
C LYS A 96 1.11 9.93 -7.25
N PHE A 97 1.48 9.81 -5.98
CA PHE A 97 0.95 8.78 -5.08
C PHE A 97 -0.42 9.15 -4.47
N ASP A 98 -0.85 10.40 -4.65
CA ASP A 98 -2.15 10.89 -4.22
C ASP A 98 -3.23 10.78 -5.31
N ARG A 99 -2.83 10.62 -6.57
CA ARG A 99 -3.75 10.48 -7.70
C ARG A 99 -4.47 9.13 -7.70
N ILE A 100 -5.77 9.18 -8.01
CA ILE A 100 -6.57 7.97 -8.16
C ILE A 100 -6.81 7.68 -9.63
N ALA A 101 -6.44 6.48 -10.06
CA ALA A 101 -6.50 6.03 -11.45
C ALA A 101 -7.93 5.82 -12.01
N ASN A 102 -8.98 5.94 -11.18
CA ASN A 102 -10.39 5.73 -11.55
C ASN A 102 -10.66 4.43 -12.33
N VAL A 103 -9.96 3.35 -11.98
CA VAL A 103 -10.17 2.03 -12.56
C VAL A 103 -11.31 1.29 -11.87
N GLY A 104 -11.97 0.37 -12.57
CA GLY A 104 -13.03 -0.46 -12.00
C GLY A 104 -12.55 -1.31 -10.80
N PRO A 105 -13.46 -1.73 -9.90
CA PRO A 105 -13.11 -2.43 -8.65
C PRO A 105 -12.31 -3.71 -8.86
N ALA A 106 -12.56 -4.43 -9.96
CA ALA A 106 -11.81 -5.65 -10.30
C ALA A 106 -10.33 -5.35 -10.60
N VAL A 107 -10.06 -4.27 -11.35
CA VAL A 107 -8.69 -3.83 -11.66
C VAL A 107 -8.01 -3.32 -10.41
N ALA A 108 -8.69 -2.49 -9.61
CA ALA A 108 -8.15 -1.97 -8.35
C ALA A 108 -7.76 -3.10 -7.38
N LYS A 109 -8.61 -4.12 -7.21
CA LYS A 109 -8.30 -5.31 -6.41
C LYS A 109 -7.04 -5.99 -6.94
N LYS A 110 -6.96 -6.22 -8.25
CA LYS A 110 -5.82 -6.91 -8.86
C LYS A 110 -4.51 -6.12 -8.76
N VAL A 111 -4.57 -4.79 -8.84
CA VAL A 111 -3.43 -3.88 -8.56
C VAL A 111 -2.93 -4.09 -7.13
N LEU A 112 -3.82 -4.06 -6.13
CA LEU A 112 -3.43 -4.26 -4.72
C LEU A 112 -2.87 -5.66 -4.44
N VAL A 113 -3.46 -6.70 -5.05
CA VAL A 113 -2.94 -8.07 -5.01
C VAL A 113 -1.52 -8.13 -5.62
N THR A 114 -1.28 -7.38 -6.70
CA THR A 114 0.04 -7.31 -7.34
C THR A 114 1.07 -6.66 -6.41
N CYS A 115 0.73 -5.54 -5.78
CA CYS A 115 1.61 -4.91 -4.80
C CYS A 115 1.91 -5.83 -3.61
N ALA A 116 0.90 -6.54 -3.08
CA ALA A 116 1.11 -7.51 -2.02
C ALA A 116 2.01 -8.67 -2.46
N SER A 117 1.86 -9.17 -3.70
CA SER A 117 2.74 -10.19 -4.26
C SER A 117 4.21 -9.75 -4.33
N ILE A 118 4.46 -8.47 -4.62
CA ILE A 118 5.81 -7.91 -4.59
C ILE A 118 6.35 -7.89 -3.16
N GLY A 119 5.55 -7.41 -2.20
CA GLY A 119 5.90 -7.45 -0.77
C GLY A 119 6.22 -8.87 -0.28
N LEU A 120 5.45 -9.87 -0.70
CA LEU A 120 5.74 -11.28 -0.41
C LEU A 120 7.04 -11.77 -1.07
N SER A 121 7.42 -11.24 -2.23
CA SER A 121 8.73 -11.53 -2.84
C SER A 121 9.87 -10.96 -1.99
N ILE A 122 9.75 -9.71 -1.55
CA ILE A 122 10.71 -9.06 -0.65
C ILE A 122 10.84 -9.86 0.65
N LEU A 123 9.73 -10.33 1.22
CA LEU A 123 9.73 -11.16 2.44
C LEU A 123 10.46 -12.50 2.26
N ARG A 124 10.45 -13.09 1.06
CA ARG A 124 11.21 -14.32 0.79
C ARG A 124 12.72 -14.07 0.78
N GLU A 125 13.15 -12.91 0.30
CA GLU A 125 14.55 -12.50 0.25
C GLU A 125 15.05 -11.97 1.60
N ASN A 126 14.20 -11.24 2.31
CA ASN A 126 14.42 -10.73 3.66
C ASN A 126 13.32 -11.24 4.61
N PRO A 127 13.53 -12.37 5.31
CA PRO A 127 12.54 -12.97 6.22
C PRO A 127 12.20 -12.13 7.45
N LEU A 128 12.90 -11.03 7.71
CA LEU A 128 12.64 -10.06 8.77
C LEU A 128 11.87 -8.83 8.28
N ALA A 129 11.56 -8.76 6.98
CA ALA A 129 10.88 -7.64 6.36
C ALA A 129 9.53 -7.34 7.04
N SER A 130 9.37 -6.07 7.38
CA SER A 130 8.14 -5.44 7.85
C SER A 130 7.68 -4.43 6.81
N PHE A 131 6.37 -4.18 6.73
CA PHE A 131 5.79 -3.34 5.69
C PHE A 131 5.00 -2.18 6.27
N PHE A 132 5.04 -1.05 5.57
CA PHE A 132 4.34 0.14 5.98
C PHE A 132 3.64 0.79 4.79
N PHE A 133 2.49 1.40 5.05
CA PHE A 133 1.74 2.17 4.05
C PHE A 133 1.26 3.45 4.69
N THR A 134 1.40 4.54 3.95
CA THR A 134 0.75 5.81 4.26
C THR A 134 -0.38 6.04 3.27
N ALA A 135 -1.47 6.59 3.77
CA ALA A 135 -2.52 7.13 2.96
C ALA A 135 -2.83 8.53 3.50
N ARG A 136 -2.56 9.55 2.68
CA ARG A 136 -3.03 10.90 3.00
C ARG A 136 -4.56 10.95 2.90
N PRO A 137 -5.25 11.64 3.82
CA PRO A 137 -6.68 11.90 3.65
C PRO A 137 -6.89 12.63 2.32
N THR A 138 -7.81 12.16 1.49
CA THR A 138 -8.17 12.91 0.28
C THR A 138 -8.90 14.19 0.71
N ALA A 139 -8.38 15.36 0.36
CA ALA A 139 -9.08 16.62 0.56
C ALA A 139 -10.48 16.54 -0.07
N ASP A 140 -11.50 17.00 0.65
CA ASP A 140 -12.82 17.11 0.06
C ASP A 140 -12.83 18.19 -1.04
N LYS A 141 -13.89 18.22 -1.85
CA LYS A 141 -14.04 19.17 -2.98
C LYS A 141 -14.01 20.65 -2.56
N LEU A 142 -13.99 20.94 -1.26
CA LEU A 142 -13.98 22.28 -0.68
C LEU A 142 -12.61 22.67 -0.12
N GLY A 143 -11.58 21.86 -0.37
CA GLY A 143 -10.23 22.11 0.14
C GLY A 143 -10.14 21.93 1.66
N LYS A 144 -11.12 21.27 2.29
CA LYS A 144 -11.02 20.87 3.69
C LYS A 144 -10.48 19.46 3.71
N GLU A 145 -9.43 19.23 4.49
CA GLU A 145 -9.06 17.88 4.89
C GLU A 145 -10.31 17.27 5.55
N GLY A 146 -10.95 16.34 4.85
CA GLY A 146 -12.16 15.74 5.35
C GLY A 146 -11.83 15.06 6.68
N LYS A 147 -12.46 15.48 7.77
CA LYS A 147 -12.40 14.83 9.11
C LYS A 147 -12.91 13.36 9.10
N GLY A 148 -13.11 12.77 7.92
CA GLY A 148 -13.59 11.42 7.72
C GLY A 148 -12.43 10.43 7.59
N ARG A 149 -12.59 9.28 8.25
CA ARG A 149 -11.73 8.10 8.15
C ARG A 149 -11.19 7.90 6.74
N ASN A 150 -9.87 7.75 6.61
CA ASN A 150 -9.21 7.57 5.32
C ASN A 150 -9.70 6.24 4.69
N LYS A 151 -10.56 6.35 3.68
CA LYS A 151 -11.14 5.18 2.99
C LYS A 151 -10.08 4.35 2.29
N ARG A 152 -9.03 4.98 1.75
CA ARG A 152 -7.89 4.27 1.15
C ARG A 152 -7.17 3.42 2.20
N LEU A 153 -6.93 3.99 3.37
CA LEU A 153 -6.31 3.26 4.49
C LEU A 153 -7.14 2.04 4.90
N SER A 154 -8.47 2.17 4.96
CA SER A 154 -9.35 1.04 5.33
C SER A 154 -9.31 -0.09 4.29
N VAL A 155 -9.19 0.24 3.00
CA VAL A 155 -8.98 -0.76 1.93
C VAL A 155 -7.61 -1.43 2.10
N TYR A 156 -6.55 -0.65 2.31
CA TYR A 156 -5.21 -1.20 2.49
C TYR A 156 -5.12 -2.13 3.69
N GLN A 157 -5.74 -1.77 4.82
CA GLN A 157 -5.85 -2.62 6.01
C GLN A 157 -6.49 -3.97 5.68
N TYR A 158 -7.60 -3.96 4.95
CA TYR A 158 -8.30 -5.19 4.58
C TYR A 158 -7.43 -6.12 3.74
N PHE A 159 -6.72 -5.57 2.74
CA PHE A 159 -5.80 -6.35 1.92
C PHE A 159 -4.58 -6.82 2.70
N ALA A 160 -4.03 -5.97 3.58
CA ALA A 160 -2.89 -6.32 4.40
C ALA A 160 -3.17 -7.52 5.30
N VAL A 161 -4.28 -7.52 6.03
CA VAL A 161 -4.67 -8.66 6.90
C VAL A 161 -4.90 -9.94 6.10
N PHE A 162 -5.32 -9.81 4.83
CA PHE A 162 -5.52 -10.96 3.96
C PHE A 162 -4.19 -11.62 3.54
N PHE A 163 -3.15 -10.82 3.25
CA PHE A 163 -1.86 -11.32 2.75
C PHE A 163 -0.81 -11.58 3.83
N PHE A 164 -0.91 -10.86 4.93
CA PHE A 164 0.01 -10.94 6.06
C PHE A 164 -0.82 -11.35 7.26
N ASP A 165 -0.67 -12.62 7.66
CA ASP A 165 -1.51 -13.21 8.70
C ASP A 165 -1.10 -12.73 10.09
N SER A 166 -2.05 -12.78 11.02
CA SER A 166 -1.84 -12.37 12.41
C SER A 166 -0.94 -13.31 13.21
N ASP A 167 -0.58 -14.49 12.70
CA ASP A 167 0.30 -15.41 13.40
C ASP A 167 1.76 -14.96 13.24
N HIS A 168 2.13 -14.50 12.05
CA HIS A 168 3.47 -14.03 11.71
C HIS A 168 3.65 -12.51 11.81
N PHE A 169 2.58 -11.73 11.73
CA PHE A 169 2.65 -10.27 11.71
C PHE A 169 1.79 -9.60 12.79
N THR A 170 2.30 -8.50 13.32
CA THR A 170 1.60 -7.60 14.24
C THR A 170 1.12 -6.39 13.44
N HIS A 171 -0.20 -6.19 13.41
CA HIS A 171 -0.83 -5.11 12.63
C HIS A 171 -1.13 -3.91 13.52
N SER A 172 -0.73 -2.71 13.10
CA SER A 172 -0.97 -1.47 13.86
C SER A 172 -1.43 -0.35 12.92
N CYS A 173 -2.56 0.28 13.25
CA CYS A 173 -3.08 1.45 12.52
C CYS A 173 -2.90 2.71 13.35
N SER A 174 -2.50 3.81 12.71
CA SER A 174 -2.64 5.16 13.23
C SER A 174 -3.62 5.95 12.37
N ASP A 175 -4.87 6.06 12.82
CA ASP A 175 -5.91 6.83 12.12
C ASP A 175 -5.55 8.33 12.04
N GLN A 176 -4.88 8.85 13.07
CA GLN A 176 -4.43 10.24 13.13
C GLN A 176 -3.40 10.57 12.05
N ARG A 177 -2.50 9.62 11.76
CA ARG A 177 -1.41 9.79 10.78
C ARG A 177 -1.75 9.23 9.41
N GLY A 178 -2.90 8.56 9.29
CA GLY A 178 -3.29 7.90 8.05
C GLY A 178 -2.34 6.75 7.67
N SER A 179 -1.76 6.06 8.65
CA SER A 179 -0.71 5.06 8.40
C SER A 179 -1.04 3.69 8.96
N TYR A 180 -0.41 2.66 8.37
CA TYR A 180 -0.59 1.28 8.75
C TYR A 180 0.73 0.50 8.69
N LEU A 181 1.07 -0.15 9.79
CA LEU A 181 2.26 -0.96 9.98
C LEU A 181 1.89 -2.45 10.05
N ILE A 182 2.64 -3.25 9.30
CA ILE A 182 2.68 -4.71 9.35
C ILE A 182 4.07 -5.10 9.86
N LEU A 183 4.19 -5.29 11.17
CA LEU A 183 5.45 -5.61 11.84
C LEU A 183 5.67 -7.13 11.84
N ASN A 184 6.82 -7.57 11.36
CA ASN A 184 7.19 -8.98 11.37
C ASN A 184 7.54 -9.43 12.79
N LYS A 185 6.82 -10.41 13.32
CA LYS A 185 7.04 -10.88 14.70
C LYS A 185 8.40 -11.53 14.90
N LYS A 186 9.03 -12.08 13.86
CA LYS A 186 10.41 -12.58 13.98
C LYS A 186 11.39 -11.45 14.25
N TYR A 187 11.15 -10.29 13.64
CA TYR A 187 11.95 -9.10 13.90
C TYR A 187 11.63 -8.50 15.28
N GLU A 188 10.34 -8.40 15.64
CA GLU A 188 9.89 -7.94 16.96
C GLU A 188 10.46 -8.77 18.12
N GLN A 189 10.64 -10.08 17.92
CA GLN A 189 11.29 -10.95 18.91
C GLN A 189 12.79 -10.67 19.08
N GLN A 190 13.47 -10.22 18.03
CA GLN A 190 14.89 -9.86 18.09
C GLN A 190 15.09 -8.45 18.66
N GLU A 191 14.15 -7.55 18.36
CA GLU A 191 14.15 -6.15 18.76
C GLU A 191 12.80 -5.80 19.41
N PRO A 192 12.65 -5.97 20.74
CA PRO A 192 11.38 -5.75 21.44
C PRO A 192 10.81 -4.33 21.26
N ASP A 193 11.68 -3.33 21.08
CA ASP A 193 11.32 -1.93 20.87
C ASP A 193 11.13 -1.59 19.38
N ALA A 194 11.11 -2.59 18.48
CA ALA A 194 11.04 -2.38 17.03
C ALA A 194 9.86 -1.50 16.63
N LYS A 195 8.68 -1.74 17.22
CA LYS A 195 7.46 -0.99 16.89
C LYS A 195 7.63 0.51 17.14
N GLU A 196 8.18 0.90 18.28
CA GLU A 196 8.39 2.30 18.65
C GLU A 196 9.45 2.92 17.74
N LYS A 197 10.62 2.28 17.61
CA LYS A 197 11.72 2.76 16.76
C LYS A 197 11.31 2.94 15.29
N ILE A 198 10.51 2.02 14.75
CA ILE A 198 10.01 2.11 13.37
C ILE A 198 9.00 3.24 13.24
N THR A 199 8.10 3.38 14.21
CA THR A 199 7.09 4.44 14.20
C THR A 199 7.76 5.81 14.24
N ASP A 200 8.73 6.01 15.14
CA ASP A 200 9.48 7.26 15.25
C ASP A 200 10.27 7.59 13.97
N LEU A 201 10.89 6.58 13.36
CA LEU A 201 11.64 6.72 12.10
C LEU A 201 10.73 7.21 10.97
N LEU A 202 9.50 6.72 10.92
CA LEU A 202 8.53 7.06 9.87
C LEU A 202 7.72 8.32 10.18
N ASP A 203 7.74 8.81 11.42
CA ASP A 203 7.13 10.09 11.80
C ASP A 203 8.07 11.29 11.59
N THR A 204 9.38 11.04 11.56
CA THR A 204 10.41 12.09 11.44
C THR A 204 10.69 12.46 9.97
N ASN A 205 10.17 11.70 9.00
CA ASN A 205 10.30 11.92 7.56
C ASN A 205 8.95 12.31 6.93
#